data_AF-A0A3C1QWH4-F1
#
_entry.id   AF-A0A3C1QWH4-F1
#
_cell.length_a   1.000
_cell.length_b   1.000
_cell.length_c   1.000
_cell.angle_alpha   90.00
_cell.angle_beta   90.00
_cell.angle_gamma   90.00
#
_symmetry.space_group_name_H-M   'P 1'
#
loop_
_entity.id
_entity.type
_entity.pdbx_description
1 polymer ?
#
loop_
_entity_poly.entity_id
_entity_poly.type
_entity_poly.pdbx_seq_one_letter_code
_entity_poly.pdbx_strand_id
1 'polypeptide(L)'
;MTDETSRGKATAARQPAERLLVWLVRLNGLVLLLALGPILMPAELMRSIHERLGLGPFPDVPISYYLARSLSATYALHGALTFAMSFDVDRYRPLLKVLVVSNALFGAVMFGIDLAVGMPWFWTAIEGPPIVGYALLIAATMSRMGRVPATQ
;
A
#
# COMPACT_ATOMS: atom_id res chain seq x y z
N MET A 1 28.71 -30.54 -13.20
CA MET A 1 27.83 -30.10 -14.30
C MET A 1 26.37 -29.83 -13.87
N THR A 2 25.99 -30.10 -12.61
CA THR A 2 24.62 -29.86 -12.08
C THR A 2 24.45 -28.47 -11.44
N ASP A 3 25.54 -27.84 -10.97
CA ASP A 3 25.50 -26.57 -10.23
C ASP A 3 25.18 -25.34 -11.10
N GLU A 4 25.78 -25.23 -12.30
CA GLU A 4 25.53 -24.09 -13.20
C GLU A 4 24.08 -24.05 -13.71
N THR A 5 23.51 -25.21 -14.03
CA THR A 5 22.10 -25.32 -14.46
C THR A 5 21.13 -24.96 -13.33
N SER A 6 21.47 -25.30 -12.09
CA SER A 6 20.69 -24.94 -10.89
C SER A 6 20.73 -23.42 -10.64
N ARG A 7 21.92 -22.82 -10.68
CA ARG A 7 22.11 -21.36 -10.56
C ARG A 7 21.39 -20.59 -11.67
N GLY A 8 21.51 -21.03 -12.93
CA GLY A 8 20.85 -20.37 -14.06
C GLY A 8 19.32 -20.31 -13.94
N LYS A 9 18.70 -21.40 -13.46
CA LYS A 9 17.25 -21.44 -13.19
C LYS A 9 16.83 -20.54 -12.03
N ALA A 10 17.62 -20.49 -10.96
CA ALA A 10 17.35 -19.63 -9.80
C ALA A 10 17.42 -18.14 -10.17
N THR A 11 18.44 -17.73 -10.93
CA THR A 11 18.58 -16.34 -11.39
C THR A 11 17.46 -15.94 -12.35
N ALA A 12 17.06 -16.84 -13.27
CA ALA A 12 15.96 -16.60 -14.19
C ALA A 12 14.60 -16.44 -13.49
N ALA A 13 14.35 -17.15 -12.38
CA ALA A 13 13.12 -17.03 -11.58
C ALA A 13 13.11 -15.80 -10.66
N ARG A 14 14.28 -15.29 -10.25
CA ARG A 14 14.41 -14.06 -9.46
C ARG A 14 14.01 -12.82 -10.26
N GLN A 15 14.40 -12.73 -11.53
CA GLN A 15 14.10 -11.56 -12.38
C GLN A 15 12.60 -11.21 -12.51
N PRO A 16 11.67 -12.15 -12.80
CA PRO A 16 10.25 -11.82 -12.87
C PRO A 16 9.66 -11.45 -11.51
N ALA A 17 10.12 -12.08 -10.42
CA ALA A 17 9.68 -11.73 -9.06
C ALA A 17 10.15 -10.33 -8.66
N GLU A 18 11.40 -9.99 -8.95
CA GLU A 18 11.95 -8.66 -8.71
C GLU A 18 11.21 -7.57 -9.50
N ARG A 19 10.98 -7.81 -10.81
CA ARG A 19 10.19 -6.90 -11.66
C ARG A 19 8.77 -6.70 -11.12
N LEU A 20 8.12 -7.77 -10.68
CA LEU A 20 6.80 -7.70 -10.05
C LEU A 20 6.85 -6.89 -8.75
N LEU A 21 7.83 -7.13 -7.89
CA LEU A 21 7.99 -6.40 -6.63
C LEU A 21 8.18 -4.89 -6.89
N VAL A 22 9.07 -4.54 -7.81
CA VAL A 22 9.30 -3.15 -8.22
C VAL A 22 7.99 -2.52 -8.70
N TRP A 23 7.24 -3.21 -9.55
CA TRP A 23 5.99 -2.70 -10.09
C TRP A 23 4.92 -2.51 -9.01
N LEU A 24 4.74 -3.48 -8.12
CA LEU A 24 3.79 -3.41 -7.00
C LEU A 24 4.09 -2.23 -6.07
N VAL A 25 5.34 -2.10 -5.64
CA VAL A 25 5.78 -1.02 -4.75
C VAL A 25 5.63 0.33 -5.43
N ARG A 26 5.98 0.42 -6.72
CA ARG A 26 5.86 1.65 -7.49
C ARG A 26 4.41 2.07 -7.68
N LEU A 27 3.55 1.13 -8.08
CA LEU A 27 2.12 1.40 -8.27
C LEU A 27 1.48 1.87 -6.97
N ASN A 28 1.76 1.21 -5.85
CA ASN A 28 1.23 1.62 -4.56
C ASN A 28 1.69 3.03 -4.16
N GLY A 29 2.98 3.34 -4.34
CA GLY A 29 3.50 4.68 -4.14
C GLY A 29 2.77 5.74 -4.98
N LEU A 30 2.53 5.45 -6.26
CA LEU A 30 1.81 6.35 -7.17
C LEU A 30 0.34 6.53 -6.78
N VAL A 31 -0.36 5.45 -6.40
CA VAL A 31 -1.75 5.50 -5.93
C VAL A 31 -1.86 6.36 -4.67
N LEU A 32 -0.97 6.16 -3.70
CA LEU A 32 -0.91 6.97 -2.48
C LEU A 32 -0.62 8.45 -2.76
N LEU A 33 0.21 8.76 -3.77
CA LEU A 33 0.50 10.13 -4.17
C LEU A 33 -0.73 10.85 -4.78
N LEU A 34 -1.77 10.14 -5.23
CA LEU A 34 -3.04 10.77 -5.62
C LEU A 34 -3.70 11.52 -4.44
N ALA A 35 -3.34 11.19 -3.20
CA ALA A 35 -3.77 11.91 -2.01
C ALA A 35 -3.29 13.38 -1.96
N LEU A 36 -2.33 13.78 -2.81
CA LEU A 36 -1.97 15.20 -2.97
C LEU A 36 -3.16 16.07 -3.40
N GLY A 37 -4.09 15.54 -4.19
CA GLY A 37 -5.28 16.26 -4.63
C GLY A 37 -6.20 16.67 -3.47
N PRO A 38 -6.68 15.72 -2.65
CA PRO A 38 -7.50 15.98 -1.47
C PRO A 38 -6.95 17.01 -0.47
N ILE A 39 -5.63 17.22 -0.39
CA ILE A 39 -5.03 18.24 0.48
C ILE A 39 -5.57 19.64 0.14
N LEU A 40 -5.72 19.95 -1.14
CA LEU A 40 -6.19 21.25 -1.64
C LEU A 40 -7.65 21.23 -2.07
N MET A 41 -8.37 20.14 -1.79
CA MET A 41 -9.74 19.96 -2.23
C MET A 41 -10.66 21.03 -1.61
N PRO A 42 -11.51 21.70 -2.42
CA PRO A 42 -12.51 22.65 -1.93
C PRO A 42 -13.51 21.98 -0.98
N ALA A 43 -14.00 22.74 0.00
CA ALA A 43 -14.95 22.23 0.99
C ALA A 43 -16.26 21.75 0.35
N GLU A 44 -16.71 22.42 -0.71
CA GLU A 44 -17.90 22.08 -1.50
C GLU A 44 -17.75 20.69 -2.12
N LEU A 45 -16.56 20.37 -2.63
CA LEU A 45 -16.29 19.08 -3.25
C LEU A 45 -16.30 17.96 -2.19
N MET A 46 -15.66 18.18 -1.04
CA MET A 46 -15.71 17.24 0.09
C MET A 46 -17.15 16.94 0.53
N ARG A 47 -17.96 18.00 0.71
CA ARG A 47 -19.39 17.88 1.07
C ARG A 47 -20.17 17.09 0.03
N SER A 48 -20.02 17.43 -1.25
CA SER A 48 -20.73 16.76 -2.34
C SER A 48 -20.37 15.27 -2.48
N ILE A 49 -19.11 14.90 -2.22
CA ILE A 49 -18.65 13.51 -2.24
C ILE A 49 -19.26 12.74 -1.05
N HIS A 50 -19.22 13.32 0.15
CA HIS A 50 -19.79 12.71 1.35
C HIS A 50 -21.29 12.39 1.19
N GLU A 51 -22.05 13.32 0.61
CA GLU A 51 -23.47 13.12 0.31
C GLU A 51 -23.69 12.06 -0.80
N ARG A 52 -22.93 12.12 -1.90
CA ARG A 52 -23.04 11.15 -3.01
C ARG A 52 -22.68 9.73 -2.60
N LEU A 53 -21.79 9.58 -1.62
CA LEU A 53 -21.42 8.29 -1.04
C LEU A 53 -22.43 7.78 0.00
N GLY A 54 -23.47 8.56 0.31
CA GLY A 54 -24.50 8.17 1.28
C GLY A 54 -24.02 8.24 2.73
N LEU A 55 -22.96 9.02 3.03
CA LEU A 55 -22.40 9.16 4.37
C LEU A 55 -23.14 10.22 5.21
N GLY A 56 -24.18 10.85 4.65
CA GLY A 56 -24.94 11.93 5.28
C GLY A 56 -24.31 13.30 5.08
N PRO A 57 -24.69 14.32 5.87
CA PRO A 57 -24.07 15.64 5.79
C PRO A 57 -22.64 15.60 6.33
N PHE A 58 -21.70 16.20 5.59
CA PHE A 58 -20.32 16.33 6.06
C PHE A 58 -20.27 17.29 7.25
N PRO A 59 -19.60 16.94 8.37
CA PRO A 59 -19.56 17.82 9.54
C PRO A 59 -18.73 19.08 9.27
N ASP A 60 -19.41 20.23 9.19
CA ASP A 60 -18.80 21.52 8.82
C ASP A 60 -18.12 22.22 10.02
N VAL A 61 -17.09 21.57 10.54
CA VAL A 61 -16.29 22.06 11.68
C VAL A 61 -14.79 21.94 11.37
N PRO A 62 -13.93 22.81 11.95
CA PRO A 62 -12.51 22.85 11.60
C PRO A 62 -11.78 21.51 11.67
N ILE A 63 -12.13 20.66 12.65
CA ILE A 63 -11.46 19.38 12.86
C ILE A 63 -11.70 18.39 11.70
N SER A 64 -12.88 18.39 11.06
CA SER A 64 -13.19 17.48 9.94
C SER A 64 -12.28 17.76 8.74
N TYR A 65 -12.13 19.04 8.41
CA TYR A 65 -11.27 19.52 7.35
C TYR A 65 -9.79 19.28 7.64
N TYR A 66 -9.37 19.52 8.88
CA TYR A 66 -8.01 19.25 9.32
C TYR A 66 -7.67 17.76 9.18
N LEU A 67 -8.53 16.87 9.70
CA LEU A 67 -8.29 15.43 9.65
C LEU A 67 -8.28 14.91 8.21
N ALA A 68 -9.23 15.31 7.36
CA ALA A 68 -9.26 14.90 5.96
C ALA A 68 -7.98 15.30 5.20
N ARG A 69 -7.52 16.56 5.38
CA ARG A 69 -6.33 17.07 4.69
C ARG A 69 -5.02 16.53 5.26
N SER A 70 -4.90 16.45 6.58
CA SER A 70 -3.69 15.91 7.23
C SER A 70 -3.52 14.41 6.99
N LEU A 71 -4.61 13.64 6.96
CA LEU A 71 -4.58 12.24 6.58
C LEU A 71 -4.12 12.08 5.12
N SER A 72 -4.66 12.91 4.22
CA SER A 72 -4.24 12.93 2.81
C SER A 72 -2.75 13.26 2.65
N ALA A 73 -2.24 14.25 3.42
CA ALA A 73 -0.82 14.58 3.44
C ALA A 73 0.04 13.41 3.98
N THR A 74 -0.45 12.67 4.97
CA THR A 74 0.22 11.48 5.51
C THR A 74 0.29 10.37 4.46
N TYR A 75 -0.79 10.13 3.72
CA TYR A 75 -0.79 9.17 2.60
C TYR A 75 0.15 9.60 1.48
N ALA A 76 0.20 10.89 1.14
CA ALA A 76 1.13 11.40 0.13
C ALA A 76 2.60 11.22 0.58
N LEU A 77 2.91 11.51 1.85
CA LEU A 77 4.24 11.27 2.44
C LEU A 77 4.61 9.77 2.39
N HIS A 78 3.69 8.90 2.82
CA HIS A 78 3.87 7.45 2.76
C HIS A 78 4.06 6.96 1.32
N GLY A 79 3.32 7.53 0.37
CA GLY A 79 3.42 7.28 -1.06
C GLY A 79 4.78 7.66 -1.62
N ALA A 80 5.31 8.84 -1.27
CA ALA A 80 6.63 9.29 -1.69
C ALA A 80 7.75 8.35 -1.21
N LEU A 81 7.71 7.95 0.07
CA LEU A 81 8.67 7.00 0.63
C LEU A 81 8.56 5.63 -0.05
N THR A 82 7.34 5.15 -0.26
CA THR A 82 7.09 3.86 -0.92
C THR A 82 7.56 3.87 -2.36
N PHE A 83 7.26 4.93 -3.10
CA PHE A 83 7.71 5.12 -4.48
C PHE A 83 9.25 5.17 -4.56
N ALA A 84 9.91 5.86 -3.62
CA ALA A 84 11.37 5.92 -3.56
C ALA A 84 12.01 4.53 -3.33
N MET A 85 11.39 3.69 -2.50
CA MET A 85 11.86 2.30 -2.31
C MET A 85 11.76 1.46 -3.59
N SER A 86 10.90 1.82 -4.54
CA SER A 86 10.76 1.09 -5.82
C SER A 86 11.96 1.22 -6.75
N PHE A 87 12.89 2.15 -6.50
CA PHE A 87 14.07 2.34 -7.34
C PHE A 87 15.18 1.30 -7.07
N ASP A 88 15.22 0.74 -5.86
CA ASP A 88 16.22 -0.26 -5.47
C ASP A 88 15.67 -1.19 -4.37
N VAL A 89 14.89 -2.18 -4.79
CA VAL A 89 14.18 -3.09 -3.87
C VAL A 89 15.12 -4.03 -3.10
N ASP A 90 16.33 -4.27 -3.61
CA ASP A 90 17.32 -5.08 -2.91
C ASP A 90 17.99 -4.27 -1.79
N ARG A 91 18.39 -3.01 -2.06
CA ARG A 91 18.91 -2.10 -1.03
C ARG A 91 17.89 -1.80 0.05
N TYR A 92 16.62 -1.58 -0.33
CA TYR A 92 15.55 -1.22 0.60
C TYR A 92 14.80 -2.43 1.18
N ARG A 93 15.30 -3.66 0.97
CA ARG A 93 14.67 -4.89 1.48
C ARG A 93 14.28 -4.84 2.98
N PRO A 94 15.10 -4.31 3.91
CA PRO A 94 14.69 -4.18 5.31
C PRO A 94 13.45 -3.28 5.49
N LEU A 95 13.39 -2.16 4.78
CA LEU A 95 12.25 -1.24 4.83
C LEU A 95 11.01 -1.85 4.17
N LEU A 96 11.17 -2.63 3.09
CA LEU A 96 10.07 -3.36 2.48
C LEU A 96 9.46 -4.41 3.42
N LYS A 97 10.25 -5.03 4.31
CA LYS A 97 9.70 -5.91 5.36
C LYS A 97 8.86 -5.12 6.36
N VAL A 98 9.32 -3.94 6.76
CA VAL A 98 8.53 -3.04 7.62
C VAL A 98 7.24 -2.62 6.92
N LEU A 99 7.30 -2.30 5.62
CA LEU A 99 6.14 -1.97 4.79
C LEU A 99 5.11 -3.11 4.75
N VAL A 100 5.55 -4.36 4.61
CA VAL A 100 4.67 -5.54 4.65
C VAL A 100 3.94 -5.63 5.99
N VAL A 101 4.67 -5.60 7.10
CA VAL A 101 4.07 -5.76 8.43
C VAL A 101 3.14 -4.58 8.76
N SER A 102 3.59 -3.36 8.50
CA SER A 102 2.79 -2.15 8.75
C SER A 102 1.52 -2.13 7.90
N ASN A 103 1.56 -2.47 6.62
CA ASN A 103 0.35 -2.53 5.79
C ASN A 103 -0.61 -3.64 6.23
N ALA A 104 -0.11 -4.83 6.58
CA ALA A 104 -0.98 -5.90 7.07
C ALA A 104 -1.70 -5.51 8.36
N LEU A 105 -0.98 -4.90 9.31
CA LEU A 105 -1.57 -4.39 10.56
C LEU A 105 -2.53 -3.24 10.30
N PHE A 106 -2.14 -2.27 9.47
CA PHE A 106 -2.95 -1.11 9.13
C PHE A 106 -4.26 -1.54 8.46
N GLY A 107 -4.21 -2.42 7.46
CA GLY A 107 -5.42 -2.93 6.79
C GLY A 107 -6.35 -3.69 7.73
N ALA A 108 -5.81 -4.49 8.65
CA ALA A 108 -6.62 -5.17 9.67
C ALA A 108 -7.26 -4.19 10.67
N VAL A 109 -6.52 -3.16 11.10
CA VAL A 109 -7.03 -2.10 11.97
C VAL A 109 -8.12 -1.29 11.28
N MET A 110 -7.90 -0.87 10.03
CA MET A 110 -8.90 -0.12 9.25
C MET A 110 -10.18 -0.93 9.06
N PHE A 111 -10.07 -2.21 8.71
CA PHE A 111 -11.23 -3.10 8.64
C PHE A 111 -11.99 -3.17 9.98
N GLY A 112 -11.28 -3.27 11.10
CA GLY A 112 -11.90 -3.24 12.43
C GLY A 112 -12.59 -1.91 12.77
N ILE A 113 -11.96 -0.78 12.41
CA ILE A 113 -12.52 0.56 12.60
C ILE A 113 -13.81 0.70 11.78
N ASP A 114 -13.77 0.33 10.50
CA ASP A 114 -14.92 0.42 9.59
C ASP A 114 -16.14 -0.34 10.11
N LEU A 115 -15.93 -1.56 10.60
CA LEU A 115 -16.99 -2.34 11.24
C LEU A 115 -17.49 -1.66 12.52
N ALA A 116 -16.60 -1.12 13.34
CA ALA A 116 -16.95 -0.48 14.61
C ALA A 116 -17.72 0.82 14.44
N VAL A 117 -17.43 1.60 13.39
CA VAL A 117 -18.11 2.87 13.11
C VAL A 117 -19.29 2.73 12.13
N GLY A 118 -19.53 1.52 11.61
CA GLY A 118 -20.66 1.23 10.73
C GLY A 118 -20.51 1.81 9.33
N MET A 119 -19.28 1.81 8.77
CA MET A 119 -19.06 2.22 7.39
C MET A 119 -19.88 1.36 6.40
N PRO A 120 -20.27 1.90 5.23
CA PRO A 120 -20.93 1.12 4.20
C PRO A 120 -20.10 -0.08 3.76
N TRP A 121 -20.75 -1.22 3.49
CA TRP A 121 -20.04 -2.47 3.16
C TRP A 121 -19.06 -2.34 1.99
N PHE A 122 -19.38 -1.51 0.98
CA PHE A 122 -18.53 -1.33 -0.19
C PHE A 122 -17.24 -0.59 0.18
N TRP A 123 -17.29 0.33 1.15
CA TRP A 123 -16.12 1.03 1.68
C TRP A 123 -15.24 0.04 2.43
N THR A 124 -15.83 -0.71 3.37
CA THR A 124 -15.15 -1.73 4.17
C THR A 124 -14.51 -2.83 3.33
N ALA A 125 -15.15 -3.21 2.22
CA ALA A 125 -14.62 -4.23 1.32
C ALA A 125 -13.40 -3.76 0.52
N ILE A 126 -13.32 -2.46 0.19
CA ILE A 126 -12.26 -1.92 -0.69
C ILE A 126 -11.12 -1.21 0.08
N GLU A 127 -11.24 -1.04 1.39
CA GLU A 127 -10.22 -0.38 2.21
C GLU A 127 -9.24 -1.38 2.85
N GLY A 128 -9.58 -1.91 4.04
CA GLY A 128 -8.68 -2.79 4.81
C GLY A 128 -8.27 -4.09 4.09
N PRO A 129 -9.21 -4.89 3.54
CA PRO A 129 -8.88 -6.20 2.96
C PRO A 129 -7.91 -6.14 1.77
N PRO A 130 -8.06 -5.22 0.80
CA PRO A 130 -7.07 -5.07 -0.27
C PRO A 130 -5.68 -4.68 0.23
N ILE A 131 -5.58 -3.86 1.29
CA ILE A 131 -4.29 -3.48 1.89
C ILE A 131 -3.57 -4.72 2.46
N VAL A 132 -4.30 -5.60 3.16
CA VAL A 132 -3.76 -6.87 3.66
C VAL A 132 -3.34 -7.77 2.49
N GLY A 133 -4.19 -7.91 1.47
CA GLY A 133 -3.88 -8.70 0.28
C GLY A 133 -2.61 -8.21 -0.44
N TYR A 134 -2.44 -6.89 -0.56
CA TYR A 134 -1.24 -6.27 -1.10
C TYR A 134 0.02 -6.58 -0.26
N ALA A 135 -0.07 -6.48 1.06
CA ALA A 135 1.03 -6.82 1.96
C ALA A 135 1.48 -8.30 1.79
N LEU A 136 0.52 -9.22 1.71
CA LEU A 136 0.78 -10.64 1.50
C LEU A 136 1.41 -10.91 0.11
N LEU A 137 0.97 -10.19 -0.91
CA LEU A 137 1.52 -10.31 -2.26
C LEU A 137 2.98 -9.84 -2.33
N ILE A 138 3.32 -8.74 -1.67
CA ILE A 138 4.72 -8.31 -1.52
C ILE A 138 5.54 -9.36 -0.78
N ALA A 139 5.05 -9.85 0.38
CA ALA A 139 5.74 -10.85 1.17
C ALA A 139 6.04 -12.12 0.37
N ALA A 140 5.06 -12.60 -0.42
CA ALA A 140 5.21 -13.75 -1.30
C ALA A 140 6.28 -13.50 -2.39
N THR A 141 6.29 -12.30 -2.98
CA THR A 141 7.25 -11.92 -4.02
C THR A 141 8.67 -11.79 -3.45
N MET A 142 8.83 -11.16 -2.29
CA MET A 142 10.11 -11.04 -1.59
C MET A 142 10.69 -12.40 -1.16
N SER A 143 9.82 -13.35 -0.81
CA SER A 143 10.21 -14.72 -0.45
C SER A 143 10.72 -15.51 -1.65
N ARG A 144 10.19 -15.26 -2.86
CA ARG A 144 10.68 -15.87 -4.11
C ARG A 144 12.05 -15.35 -4.51
N MET A 145 12.39 -14.11 -4.16
CA MET A 145 13.73 -13.54 -4.40
C MET A 145 14.80 -14.06 -3.43
N GLY A 146 14.43 -14.49 -2.22
CA GLY A 146 15.36 -14.94 -1.17
C GLY A 146 15.84 -16.38 -1.29
N ARG A 147 15.33 -17.16 -2.25
CA ARG A 147 15.74 -18.55 -2.48
C ARG A 147 16.96 -18.59 -3.41
N VAL A 148 18.15 -18.37 -2.85
CA VAL A 148 19.41 -18.89 -3.42
C VAL A 148 19.77 -20.09 -2.54
N PRO A 149 19.87 -21.32 -3.08
CA PRO A 149 20.31 -22.46 -2.29
C PRO A 149 21.66 -22.14 -1.66
N ALA A 150 21.74 -22.22 -0.33
CA ALA A 150 23.03 -22.23 0.35
C ALA A 150 23.80 -23.42 -0.20
N THR A 151 24.90 -23.15 -0.88
CA THR A 151 25.87 -24.18 -1.27
C THR A 151 26.51 -24.67 0.02
N GLN A 152 26.28 -25.94 0.36
CA GLN A 152 27.22 -26.76 1.13
C GLN A 152 27.83 -27.76 0.17
#